data_AF-A0A482V9D0-F1
#
_entry.id   AF-A0A482V9D0-F1
#
_cell.length_a   1.000
_cell.length_b   1.000
_cell.length_c   1.000
_cell.angle_alpha   90.00
_cell.angle_beta   90.00
_cell.angle_gamma   90.00
#
_symmetry.space_group_name_H-M   'P 1'
#
loop_
_entity.id
_entity.type
_entity.pdbx_description
1 polymer ?
#
loop_
_entity_poly.entity_id
_entity_poly.type
_entity_poly.pdbx_seq_one_letter_code
_entity_poly.pdbx_strand_id
1 'polypeptide(L)'
;MENKASPTTAQTSALVPWAKINVDIVALTQWNENLRKWISQTILERLVKEFDRVNESFEKQGLSDIKIGQVGLDRLRKTAQIAHVTHFIPSLPTLIPFLEITSNQEYLEKRIKELTRGGCMSEFKWNGGSSYNGKEWDESLPTDSAIIMHLLASYLDTQLMPLPSMPDTKPFSGLYYIKSKDKMPTLTPSSLFIQQVSEKPPHYRVIVGETNYEMVKGYSNLFHSILFFLYHVNKQEHGMLGRVNLGRAGVNMLWIIEHKIIL
;
A
#
# COMPACT_ATOMS: atom_id res chain seq x y z
N MET A 1 16.82 4.69 35.05
CA MET A 1 15.38 4.45 35.27
C MET A 1 14.64 5.17 34.16
N GLU A 2 14.42 4.47 33.05
CA GLU A 2 13.73 5.04 31.89
C GLU A 2 12.23 5.14 32.17
N ASN A 3 11.73 6.36 32.00
CA ASN A 3 10.34 6.72 32.21
C ASN A 3 9.49 6.05 31.12
N LYS A 4 8.76 4.99 31.48
CA LYS A 4 7.69 4.44 30.64
C LYS A 4 6.58 5.49 30.54
N ALA A 5 6.60 6.30 29.48
CA ALA A 5 5.54 7.24 29.18
C ALA A 5 4.21 6.47 29.00
N SER A 6 3.23 6.78 29.85
CA SER A 6 1.88 6.27 29.74
C SER A 6 1.23 6.77 28.44
N PRO A 7 0.44 5.95 27.72
CA PRO A 7 -0.19 6.38 26.49
C PRO A 7 -1.19 7.51 26.76
N THR A 8 -1.16 8.55 25.93
CA THR A 8 -2.07 9.71 26.04
C THR A 8 -3.53 9.25 25.80
N THR A 9 -4.52 9.94 26.36
CA THR A 9 -5.96 9.59 26.28
C THR A 9 -6.45 9.34 24.84
N ALA A 10 -5.87 10.02 23.85
CA ALA A 10 -6.15 9.82 22.41
C ALA A 10 -5.62 8.49 21.84
N GLN A 11 -4.50 7.96 22.35
CA GLN A 11 -3.95 6.65 21.95
C GLN A 11 -4.80 5.50 22.50
N THR A 12 -5.37 5.69 23.70
CA THR A 12 -6.26 4.70 24.34
C THR A 12 -7.59 4.57 23.58
N SER A 13 -8.11 5.66 23.02
CA SER A 13 -9.35 5.65 22.22
C SER A 13 -9.19 4.91 20.88
N ALA A 14 -8.01 4.94 20.29
CA ALA A 14 -7.73 4.31 18.99
C ALA A 14 -7.50 2.79 19.05
N LEU A 15 -7.35 2.22 20.25
CA LEU A 15 -7.37 0.78 20.48
C LEU A 15 -8.77 0.25 20.77
N VAL A 16 -9.74 1.13 21.05
CA VAL A 16 -11.13 0.77 21.30
C VAL A 16 -11.75 -0.01 20.13
N PRO A 17 -11.52 0.34 18.84
CA PRO A 17 -11.98 -0.48 17.74
C PRO A 17 -11.54 -1.95 17.83
N TRP A 18 -10.28 -2.19 18.18
CA TRP A 18 -9.71 -3.55 18.33
C TRP A 18 -10.28 -4.29 19.55
N ALA A 19 -10.39 -3.59 20.69
CA ALA A 19 -10.97 -4.17 21.90
C ALA A 19 -12.44 -4.59 21.69
N LYS A 20 -13.23 -3.80 20.96
CA LYS A 20 -14.64 -4.11 20.64
C LYS A 20 -14.82 -5.38 19.83
N ILE A 21 -13.79 -5.79 19.07
CA ILE A 21 -13.80 -7.01 18.26
C ILE A 21 -12.95 -8.13 18.88
N ASN A 22 -12.59 -7.99 20.16
CA ASN A 22 -11.79 -8.96 20.93
C ASN A 22 -10.43 -9.29 20.30
N VAL A 23 -9.77 -8.32 19.67
CA VAL A 23 -8.39 -8.44 19.20
C VAL A 23 -7.49 -7.78 20.23
N ASP A 24 -6.62 -8.58 20.85
CA ASP A 24 -5.66 -8.08 21.83
C ASP A 24 -4.39 -7.48 21.17
N ILE A 25 -3.55 -6.86 22.00
CA ILE A 25 -2.33 -6.18 21.56
C ILE A 25 -1.29 -7.18 21.02
N VAL A 26 -1.27 -8.41 21.53
CA VAL A 26 -0.31 -9.45 21.11
C VAL A 26 -0.64 -9.90 19.69
N ALA A 27 -1.91 -10.21 19.43
CA ALA A 27 -2.44 -10.50 18.11
C ALA A 27 -2.14 -9.35 17.14
N LEU A 28 -2.47 -8.11 17.53
CA LEU A 28 -2.27 -6.94 16.68
C LEU A 28 -0.80 -6.69 16.35
N THR A 29 0.11 -6.93 17.30
CA THR A 29 1.56 -6.84 17.07
C THR A 29 2.02 -7.88 16.05
N GLN A 30 1.58 -9.13 16.19
CA GLN A 30 1.89 -10.19 15.23
C GLN A 30 1.32 -9.90 13.84
N TRP A 31 0.08 -9.40 13.77
CA TRP A 31 -0.55 -9.03 12.51
C TRP A 31 0.19 -7.88 11.82
N ASN A 32 0.68 -6.90 12.58
CA ASN A 32 1.49 -5.80 12.05
C ASN A 32 2.79 -6.33 11.45
N GLU A 33 3.50 -7.21 12.15
CA GLU A 33 4.71 -7.86 11.63
C GLU A 33 4.42 -8.68 10.37
N ASN A 34 3.34 -9.47 10.36
CA ASN A 34 2.92 -10.27 9.21
C ASN A 34 2.60 -9.39 8.01
N LEU A 35 1.86 -8.29 8.21
CA LEU A 35 1.51 -7.35 7.15
C LEU A 35 2.77 -6.73 6.55
N ARG A 36 3.73 -6.32 7.39
CA ARG A 36 4.98 -5.75 6.92
C ARG A 36 5.82 -6.73 6.11
N LYS A 37 5.92 -7.98 6.57
CA LYS A 37 6.57 -9.06 5.83
C LYS A 37 5.89 -9.31 4.49
N TRP A 38 4.55 -9.37 4.49
CA TRP A 38 3.78 -9.58 3.27
C TRP A 38 3.98 -8.43 2.26
N ILE A 39 3.91 -7.17 2.69
CA ILE A 39 4.17 -6.01 1.81
C ILE A 39 5.60 -6.06 1.26
N SER A 40 6.59 -6.32 2.11
CA SER A 40 8.00 -6.41 1.71
C SER A 40 8.21 -7.47 0.62
N GLN A 41 7.76 -8.69 0.88
CA GLN A 41 8.04 -9.86 0.03
C GLN A 41 7.16 -9.91 -1.22
N THR A 42 5.89 -9.53 -1.10
CA THR A 42 4.91 -9.67 -2.17
C THR A 42 4.91 -8.48 -3.11
N ILE A 43 5.14 -7.27 -2.58
CA ILE A 43 5.06 -6.03 -3.36
C ILE A 43 6.46 -5.48 -3.59
N LEU A 44 7.17 -5.06 -2.54
CA LEU A 44 8.39 -4.26 -2.67
C LEU A 44 9.53 -5.04 -3.35
N GLU A 45 9.85 -6.24 -2.87
CA GLU A 45 10.93 -7.07 -3.44
C GLU A 45 10.63 -7.51 -4.87
N ARG A 46 9.36 -7.77 -5.19
CA ARG A 46 8.95 -8.12 -6.56
C ARG A 46 9.07 -6.92 -7.50
N LEU A 47 8.65 -5.74 -7.05
CA LEU A 47 8.82 -4.51 -7.83
C LEU A 47 10.28 -4.21 -8.09
N VAL A 48 11.15 -4.30 -7.08
CA VAL A 48 12.59 -4.06 -7.27
C VAL A 48 13.19 -5.03 -8.30
N LYS A 49 12.87 -6.33 -8.19
CA LYS A 49 13.31 -7.33 -9.18
C LYS A 49 12.78 -7.02 -10.58
N GLU A 50 11.53 -6.58 -10.68
CA GLU A 50 10.92 -6.23 -11.97
C GLU A 50 11.53 -4.95 -12.54
N PHE A 51 11.90 -3.97 -11.71
CA PHE A 51 12.61 -2.77 -12.13
C PHE A 51 13.96 -3.12 -12.77
N ASP A 52 14.74 -3.97 -12.08
CA ASP A 52 16.04 -4.41 -12.58
C ASP A 52 15.89 -5.22 -13.87
N ARG A 53 14.91 -6.14 -13.94
CA ARG A 53 14.59 -6.92 -15.16
C ARG A 53 14.18 -6.05 -16.34
N VAL A 54 13.32 -5.05 -16.12
CA VAL A 54 12.89 -4.12 -17.18
C VAL A 54 14.07 -3.28 -17.64
N ASN A 55 14.91 -2.78 -16.73
CA ASN A 55 16.11 -2.01 -17.09
C ASN A 55 17.12 -2.84 -17.90
N GLU A 56 17.39 -4.09 -17.52
CA GLU A 56 18.21 -5.00 -18.32
C GLU A 56 17.59 -5.26 -19.70
N SER A 57 16.27 -5.31 -19.78
CA SER A 57 15.56 -5.53 -21.04
C SER A 57 15.64 -4.31 -21.96
N PHE A 58 15.56 -3.09 -21.41
CA PHE A 58 15.83 -1.88 -22.17
C PHE A 58 17.24 -1.88 -22.78
N GLU A 59 18.26 -2.22 -21.99
CA GLU A 59 19.64 -2.31 -22.47
C GLU A 59 19.80 -3.33 -23.61
N LYS A 60 19.20 -4.52 -23.48
CA LYS A 60 19.23 -5.57 -24.52
C LYS A 60 18.54 -5.15 -25.82
N GLN A 61 17.56 -4.25 -25.74
CA GLN A 61 16.85 -3.70 -26.90
C GLN A 61 17.48 -2.41 -27.45
N GLY A 62 18.65 -2.01 -26.95
CA GLY A 62 19.35 -0.80 -27.39
C GLY A 62 18.77 0.52 -26.85
N LEU A 63 17.90 0.46 -25.83
CA LEU A 63 17.25 1.60 -25.17
C LEU A 63 17.96 1.98 -23.86
N SER A 64 19.30 2.04 -23.88
CA SER A 64 20.12 2.24 -22.67
C SER A 64 19.93 3.59 -21.98
N ASP A 65 19.35 4.56 -22.68
CA ASP A 65 19.01 5.89 -22.19
C ASP A 65 17.64 5.96 -21.50
N ILE A 66 16.96 4.81 -21.36
CA ILE A 66 15.70 4.65 -20.65
C ILE A 66 15.89 3.68 -19.49
N LYS A 67 15.76 4.19 -18.26
CA LYS A 67 15.77 3.38 -17.04
C LYS A 67 14.71 3.85 -16.05
N ILE A 68 14.05 2.90 -15.41
CA ILE A 68 13.18 3.15 -14.26
C ILE A 68 14.01 3.84 -13.19
N GLY A 69 13.44 4.89 -12.60
CA GLY A 69 14.13 5.75 -11.64
C GLY A 69 15.02 6.82 -12.26
N GLN A 70 15.33 6.78 -13.57
CA GLN A 70 16.19 7.80 -14.18
C GLN A 70 15.45 8.70 -15.17
N VAL A 71 14.50 8.13 -15.91
CA VAL A 71 13.65 8.92 -16.81
C VAL A 71 12.34 9.31 -16.13
N GLY A 72 11.76 10.43 -16.56
CA GLY A 72 10.45 10.87 -16.09
C GLY A 72 9.32 9.92 -16.50
N LEU A 73 8.25 9.91 -15.70
CA LEU A 73 7.10 9.02 -15.84
C LEU A 73 6.43 9.12 -17.23
N ASP A 74 6.33 10.31 -17.81
CA ASP A 74 5.71 10.49 -19.13
C ASP A 74 6.53 9.86 -20.25
N ARG A 75 7.86 9.85 -20.11
CA ARG A 75 8.75 9.15 -21.04
C ARG A 75 8.52 7.64 -20.93
N LEU A 76 8.47 7.09 -19.71
CA LEU A 76 8.16 5.67 -19.48
C LEU A 76 6.80 5.28 -20.07
N ARG A 77 5.76 6.10 -19.89
CA ARG A 77 4.42 5.88 -20.46
C ARG A 77 4.45 5.80 -21.98
N LYS A 78 5.08 6.76 -22.64
CA LYS A 78 5.22 6.76 -24.11
C LYS A 78 5.98 5.54 -24.58
N THR A 79 7.07 5.19 -23.90
CA THR A 79 7.86 3.98 -24.19
C THR A 79 7.04 2.71 -24.05
N ALA A 80 6.18 2.61 -23.02
CA ALA A 80 5.29 1.46 -22.79
C ALA A 80 4.25 1.24 -23.90
N GLN A 81 3.93 2.27 -24.69
CA GLN A 81 2.99 2.23 -25.81
C GLN A 81 3.65 1.86 -27.15
N ILE A 82 4.98 1.81 -27.21
CA ILE A 82 5.69 1.42 -28.43
C ILE A 82 5.49 -0.09 -28.63
N ALA A 83 4.90 -0.49 -29.76
CA ALA A 83 4.56 -1.90 -30.03
C ALA A 83 5.74 -2.87 -29.84
N HIS A 84 6.94 -2.49 -30.29
CA HIS A 84 8.17 -3.26 -30.07
C HIS A 84 8.46 -3.44 -28.57
N VAL A 85 8.38 -2.37 -27.78
CA VAL A 85 8.59 -2.44 -26.34
C VAL A 85 7.53 -3.29 -25.66
N THR A 86 6.25 -3.14 -26.02
CA THR A 86 5.17 -3.96 -25.47
C THR A 86 5.38 -5.44 -25.75
N HIS A 87 5.95 -5.79 -26.90
CA HIS A 87 6.27 -7.18 -27.25
C HIS A 87 7.42 -7.76 -26.41
N PHE A 88 8.53 -7.02 -26.27
CA PHE A 88 9.74 -7.53 -25.58
C PHE A 88 9.75 -7.27 -24.07
N ILE A 89 8.99 -6.27 -23.60
CA ILE A 89 8.89 -5.85 -22.20
C ILE A 89 7.40 -5.72 -21.82
N PRO A 90 6.64 -6.83 -21.86
CA PRO A 90 5.19 -6.79 -21.68
C PRO A 90 4.75 -6.37 -20.26
N SER A 91 5.65 -6.42 -19.28
CA SER A 91 5.38 -5.98 -17.91
C SER A 91 5.41 -4.47 -17.72
N LEU A 92 6.08 -3.72 -18.61
CA LEU A 92 6.25 -2.28 -18.45
C LEU A 92 4.91 -1.52 -18.33
N PRO A 93 3.89 -1.75 -19.18
CA PRO A 93 2.58 -1.10 -19.01
C PRO A 93 1.94 -1.36 -17.64
N THR A 94 2.06 -2.58 -17.12
CA THR A 94 1.51 -2.96 -15.81
C THR A 94 2.29 -2.37 -14.63
N LEU A 95 3.52 -1.95 -14.87
CA LEU A 95 4.41 -1.36 -13.87
C LEU A 95 4.18 0.15 -13.70
N ILE A 96 3.79 0.85 -14.77
CA ILE A 96 3.54 2.30 -14.76
C ILE A 96 2.65 2.73 -13.59
N PRO A 97 1.51 2.06 -13.28
CA PRO A 97 0.63 2.45 -12.16
C PRO A 97 1.30 2.47 -10.78
N PHE A 98 2.40 1.73 -10.57
CA PHE A 98 3.15 1.74 -9.30
C PHE A 98 4.08 2.95 -9.16
N LEU A 99 4.31 3.67 -10.25
CA LEU A 99 5.24 4.79 -10.34
C LEU A 99 4.54 6.15 -10.30
N GLU A 100 3.20 6.18 -10.18
CA GLU A 100 2.39 7.39 -10.40
C GLU A 100 2.28 8.31 -9.18
N ILE A 101 2.80 7.91 -8.01
CA ILE A 101 2.70 8.71 -6.78
C ILE A 101 3.53 9.99 -6.79
N THR A 102 4.58 10.07 -7.62
CA THR A 102 5.41 11.28 -7.74
C THR A 102 6.07 11.38 -9.11
N SER A 103 6.34 12.60 -9.57
CA SER A 103 7.14 12.85 -10.77
C SER A 103 8.65 12.63 -10.53
N ASN A 104 9.10 12.65 -9.27
CA ASN A 104 10.50 12.39 -8.92
C ASN A 104 10.76 10.88 -8.87
N GLN A 105 11.00 10.30 -10.04
CA GLN A 105 11.17 8.86 -10.23
C GLN A 105 12.41 8.30 -9.54
N GLU A 106 13.50 9.06 -9.50
CA GLU A 106 14.76 8.65 -8.87
C GLU A 106 14.61 8.54 -7.35
N TYR A 107 13.90 9.50 -6.73
CA TYR A 107 13.54 9.39 -5.31
C TYR A 107 12.66 8.17 -5.06
N LEU A 108 11.62 7.95 -5.88
CA LEU A 108 10.67 6.85 -5.68
C LEU A 108 11.36 5.48 -5.78
N GLU A 109 12.16 5.28 -6.83
CA GLU A 109 12.90 4.04 -7.05
C GLU A 109 13.87 3.77 -5.91
N LYS A 110 14.66 4.77 -5.51
CA LYS A 110 15.58 4.69 -4.37
C LYS A 110 14.82 4.32 -3.10
N ARG A 111 13.67 4.96 -2.85
CA ARG A 111 12.91 4.75 -1.62
C ARG A 111 12.29 3.36 -1.57
N ILE A 112 11.77 2.85 -2.68
CA ILE A 112 11.29 1.46 -2.77
C ILE A 112 12.43 0.48 -2.46
N LYS A 113 13.62 0.69 -3.01
CA LYS A 113 14.82 -0.13 -2.71
C LYS A 113 15.30 -0.04 -1.26
N GLU A 114 15.09 1.09 -0.59
CA GLU A 114 15.41 1.21 0.84
C GLU A 114 14.37 0.52 1.73
N LEU A 115 13.08 0.60 1.35
CA LEU A 115 11.98 -0.02 2.10
C LEU A 115 12.01 -1.55 2.04
N THR A 116 12.67 -2.18 1.06
CA THR A 116 12.90 -3.64 1.04
C THR A 116 13.96 -4.10 2.04
N ARG A 117 14.81 -3.21 2.56
CA ARG A 117 15.89 -3.60 3.47
C ARG A 117 15.31 -4.20 4.76
N GLY A 118 15.95 -5.28 5.23
CA GLY A 118 15.55 -5.99 6.45
C GLY A 118 14.28 -6.85 6.32
N GLY A 119 13.63 -6.94 5.15
CA GLY A 119 12.50 -7.84 4.89
C GLY A 119 11.19 -7.52 5.64
N CYS A 120 11.16 -6.43 6.42
CA CYS A 120 10.02 -5.99 7.24
C CYS A 120 9.89 -4.46 7.28
N MET A 121 10.42 -3.76 6.25
CA MET A 121 10.46 -2.30 6.15
C MET A 121 11.11 -1.64 7.38
N SER A 122 12.32 -2.05 7.75
CA SER A 122 13.03 -1.51 8.92
C SER A 122 13.31 -0.01 8.81
N GLU A 123 13.50 0.48 7.59
CA GLU A 123 13.79 1.89 7.29
C GLU A 123 12.53 2.78 7.24
N PHE A 124 11.33 2.24 7.50
CA PHE A 124 10.06 2.95 7.35
C PHE A 124 9.94 4.18 8.28
N LYS A 125 9.61 5.33 7.70
CA LYS A 125 9.40 6.63 8.34
C LYS A 125 8.01 7.16 7.98
N TRP A 126 7.04 6.95 8.87
CA TRP A 126 5.61 7.14 8.56
C TRP A 126 5.21 8.52 8.01
N ASN A 127 5.81 9.61 8.51
CA ASN A 127 5.49 10.99 8.10
C ASN A 127 6.61 11.67 7.30
N GLY A 128 7.55 10.91 6.77
CA GLY A 128 8.68 11.44 6.02
C GLY A 128 9.22 10.43 5.03
N GLY A 129 10.47 10.60 4.65
CA GLY A 129 11.20 9.68 3.79
C GLY A 129 12.70 9.72 4.08
N SER A 130 13.51 9.46 3.06
CA SER A 130 14.97 9.54 3.14
C SER A 130 15.52 10.71 2.33
N SER A 131 16.76 11.10 2.63
CA SER A 131 17.49 12.09 1.84
C SER A 131 17.71 11.59 0.42
N TYR A 132 17.76 12.53 -0.52
CA TYR A 132 17.86 12.26 -1.95
C TYR A 132 18.71 13.33 -2.63
N ASN A 133 19.70 12.91 -3.42
CA ASN A 133 20.66 13.79 -4.10
C ASN A 133 21.29 14.86 -3.20
N GLY A 134 21.73 14.42 -2.02
CA GLY A 134 22.38 15.28 -1.01
C GLY A 134 21.43 16.25 -0.30
N LYS A 135 20.12 16.19 -0.55
CA LYS A 135 19.10 16.99 0.12
C LYS A 135 18.34 16.13 1.12
N GLU A 136 18.06 16.70 2.29
CA GLU A 136 17.14 16.09 3.25
C GLU A 136 15.74 15.99 2.65
N TRP A 137 14.96 15.02 3.16
CA TRP A 137 13.57 14.88 2.77
C TRP A 137 12.78 16.15 3.13
N ASP A 138 11.93 16.60 2.21
CA ASP A 138 10.96 17.67 2.43
C ASP A 138 9.58 17.28 1.91
N GLU A 139 8.61 18.14 2.20
CA GLU A 139 7.20 17.93 1.89
C GLU A 139 6.85 17.88 0.39
N SER A 140 7.76 18.22 -0.52
CA SER A 140 7.55 18.05 -1.96
C SER A 140 7.62 16.57 -2.39
N LEU A 141 8.18 15.70 -1.54
CA LEU A 141 8.31 14.28 -1.78
C LEU A 141 7.23 13.49 -1.01
N PRO A 142 6.76 12.35 -1.53
CA PRO A 142 5.82 11.53 -0.80
C PRO A 142 6.47 10.93 0.44
N THR A 143 5.66 10.79 1.50
CA THR A 143 6.04 10.05 2.71
C THR A 143 6.02 8.55 2.45
N ASP A 144 6.67 7.77 3.30
CA ASP A 144 6.62 6.31 3.18
C ASP A 144 5.21 5.77 3.33
N SER A 145 4.37 6.37 4.19
CA SER A 145 2.97 5.95 4.31
C SER A 145 2.22 6.14 2.99
N ALA A 146 2.45 7.26 2.30
CA ALA A 146 1.84 7.52 1.00
C ALA A 146 2.36 6.55 -0.07
N ILE A 147 3.67 6.26 -0.09
CA ILE A 147 4.26 5.28 -0.99
C ILE A 147 3.66 3.90 -0.74
N ILE A 148 3.67 3.39 0.50
CA ILE A 148 3.17 2.05 0.82
C ILE A 148 1.68 1.92 0.51
N MET A 149 0.85 2.91 0.85
CA MET A 149 -0.57 2.87 0.53
C MET A 149 -0.81 2.86 -0.99
N HIS A 150 -0.05 3.68 -1.74
CA HIS A 150 -0.13 3.69 -3.20
C HIS A 150 0.26 2.34 -3.80
N LEU A 151 1.39 1.76 -3.37
CA LEU A 151 1.87 0.47 -3.89
C LEU A 151 0.90 -0.67 -3.54
N LEU A 152 0.33 -0.68 -2.34
CA LEU A 152 -0.72 -1.63 -1.96
C LEU A 152 -1.94 -1.49 -2.86
N ALA A 153 -2.40 -0.26 -3.09
CA ALA A 153 -3.57 -0.01 -3.92
C ALA A 153 -3.33 -0.42 -5.38
N SER A 154 -2.19 -0.03 -5.96
CA SER A 154 -1.79 -0.44 -7.31
C SER A 154 -1.62 -1.95 -7.42
N TYR A 155 -1.09 -2.62 -6.38
CA TYR A 155 -1.03 -4.08 -6.36
C TYR A 155 -2.43 -4.68 -6.38
N LEU A 156 -3.33 -4.29 -5.47
CA LEU A 156 -4.67 -4.86 -5.41
C LEU A 156 -5.51 -4.54 -6.68
N ASP A 157 -5.29 -3.40 -7.33
CA ASP A 157 -5.90 -3.11 -8.63
C ASP A 157 -5.54 -4.14 -9.72
N THR A 158 -4.34 -4.76 -9.64
CA THR A 158 -3.94 -5.83 -10.57
C THR A 158 -4.46 -7.21 -10.17
N GLN A 159 -4.82 -7.41 -8.90
CA GLN A 159 -5.24 -8.71 -8.37
C GLN A 159 -6.77 -8.88 -8.38
N LEU A 160 -7.51 -7.79 -8.29
CA LEU A 160 -8.96 -7.80 -8.25
C LEU A 160 -9.58 -7.70 -9.65
N MET A 161 -10.79 -8.23 -9.80
CA MET A 161 -11.52 -8.14 -11.07
C MET A 161 -12.29 -6.81 -11.16
N PRO A 162 -12.24 -6.10 -12.30
CA PRO A 162 -13.10 -4.95 -12.55
C PRO A 162 -14.59 -5.30 -12.40
N LEU A 163 -15.37 -4.35 -11.91
CA LEU A 163 -16.81 -4.53 -11.85
C LEU A 163 -17.41 -4.36 -13.26
N PRO A 164 -18.25 -5.30 -13.73
CA PRO A 164 -18.88 -5.18 -15.05
C PRO A 164 -19.70 -3.91 -15.23
N SER A 165 -20.26 -3.36 -14.15
CA SER A 165 -21.03 -2.12 -14.15
C SER A 165 -20.16 -0.85 -14.18
N MET A 166 -18.88 -0.95 -13.85
CA MET A 166 -17.93 0.16 -13.78
C MET A 166 -16.55 -0.29 -14.29
N PRO A 167 -16.44 -0.66 -15.58
CA PRO A 167 -15.24 -1.29 -16.13
C PRO A 167 -14.00 -0.38 -16.09
N ASP A 168 -14.19 0.93 -16.14
CA ASP A 168 -13.09 1.92 -16.10
C ASP A 168 -12.65 2.26 -14.67
N THR A 169 -13.34 1.76 -13.65
CA THR A 169 -13.00 2.02 -12.25
C THR A 169 -11.95 1.03 -11.77
N LYS A 170 -10.86 1.56 -11.20
CA LYS A 170 -9.79 0.77 -10.61
C LYS A 170 -10.36 -0.15 -9.50
N PRO A 171 -10.18 -1.49 -9.58
CA PRO A 171 -10.88 -2.46 -8.74
C PRO A 171 -10.69 -2.31 -7.23
N PHE A 172 -9.53 -1.81 -6.78
CA PHE A 172 -9.27 -1.49 -5.39
C PHE A 172 -9.31 0.01 -5.15
N SER A 173 -8.44 0.75 -5.83
CA SER A 173 -8.17 2.16 -5.53
C SER A 173 -9.34 3.09 -5.88
N GLY A 174 -10.26 2.65 -6.75
CA GLY A 174 -11.49 3.38 -7.08
C GLY A 174 -12.73 2.91 -6.31
N LEU A 175 -12.69 1.75 -5.66
CA LEU A 175 -13.87 1.13 -5.01
C LEU A 175 -13.76 1.02 -3.50
N TYR A 176 -12.54 0.92 -2.95
CA TYR A 176 -12.30 0.64 -1.53
C TYR A 176 -11.34 1.64 -0.88
N TYR A 177 -10.82 2.61 -1.64
CA TYR A 177 -9.93 3.65 -1.14
C TYR A 177 -10.47 5.04 -1.48
N ILE A 178 -10.56 5.91 -0.48
CA ILE A 178 -11.01 7.30 -0.62
C ILE A 178 -9.82 8.21 -0.30
N LYS A 179 -9.34 9.00 -1.25
CA LYS A 179 -8.27 9.97 -0.99
C LYS A 179 -8.81 11.21 -0.27
N SER A 180 -7.91 11.95 0.35
CA SER A 180 -8.17 13.19 1.10
C SER A 180 -9.05 14.22 0.34
N LYS A 181 -8.85 14.34 -0.97
CA LYS A 181 -9.53 15.32 -1.84
C LYS A 181 -10.70 14.72 -2.62
N ASP A 182 -10.91 13.42 -2.52
CA ASP A 182 -11.98 12.75 -3.24
C ASP A 182 -13.33 13.04 -2.55
N LYS A 183 -14.39 13.12 -3.35
CA LYS A 183 -15.74 13.27 -2.81
C LYS A 183 -16.12 11.99 -2.07
N MET A 184 -16.63 12.15 -0.85
CA MET A 184 -17.15 11.04 -0.06
C MET A 184 -18.34 10.37 -0.78
N PRO A 185 -18.32 9.04 -1.00
CA PRO A 185 -19.47 8.33 -1.53
C PRO A 185 -20.61 8.29 -0.50
N THR A 186 -21.84 8.06 -0.97
CA THR A 186 -22.97 7.77 -0.09
C THR A 186 -22.70 6.44 0.63
N LEU A 187 -22.72 6.48 1.96
CA LEU A 187 -22.52 5.28 2.76
C LEU A 187 -23.78 4.42 2.78
N THR A 188 -23.56 3.11 2.84
CA THR A 188 -24.58 2.06 2.92
C THR A 188 -24.18 1.08 4.02
N PRO A 189 -25.08 0.22 4.50
CA PRO A 189 -24.72 -0.82 5.47
C PRO A 189 -23.59 -1.76 5.03
N SER A 190 -23.36 -1.91 3.72
CA SER A 190 -22.29 -2.74 3.13
C SER A 190 -21.02 -1.95 2.76
N SER A 191 -20.96 -0.66 3.09
CA SER A 191 -19.80 0.18 2.78
C SER A 191 -18.56 -0.29 3.53
N LEU A 192 -17.43 -0.41 2.82
CA LEU A 192 -16.15 -0.76 3.43
C LEU A 192 -15.03 0.00 2.71
N PHE A 193 -14.40 0.95 3.38
CA PHE A 193 -13.38 1.81 2.78
C PHE A 193 -12.21 2.05 3.70
N ILE A 194 -11.01 2.14 3.14
CA ILE A 194 -9.91 2.89 3.74
C ILE A 194 -10.04 4.33 3.27
N GLN A 195 -10.05 5.29 4.19
CA GLN A 195 -10.05 6.71 3.84
C GLN A 195 -8.76 7.37 4.31
N GLN A 196 -8.08 8.07 3.39
CA GLN A 196 -7.04 9.02 3.73
C GLN A 196 -7.69 10.33 4.18
N VAL A 197 -7.53 10.67 5.46
CA VAL A 197 -8.11 11.88 6.07
C VAL A 197 -7.16 13.06 5.92
N SER A 198 -5.85 12.83 6.03
CA SER A 198 -4.82 13.85 5.83
C SER A 198 -3.64 13.27 5.07
N GLU A 199 -3.03 14.08 4.21
CA GLU A 199 -1.76 13.76 3.53
C GLU A 199 -0.56 14.10 4.41
N LYS A 200 -0.65 15.15 5.25
CA LYS A 200 0.47 15.73 6.00
C LYS A 200 0.00 16.26 7.37
N PRO A 201 0.41 15.63 8.48
CA PRO A 201 0.98 14.29 8.52
C PRO A 201 -0.01 13.24 7.97
N PRO A 202 0.46 12.11 7.40
CA PRO A 202 -0.41 11.06 6.89
C PRO A 202 -1.35 10.53 7.97
N HIS A 203 -2.64 10.46 7.64
CA HIS A 203 -3.66 9.92 8.53
C HIS A 203 -4.72 9.16 7.74
N TYR A 204 -5.02 7.95 8.18
CA TYR A 204 -5.96 7.01 7.60
C TYR A 204 -6.94 6.54 8.67
N ARG A 205 -8.18 6.30 8.22
CA ARG A 205 -9.24 5.68 9.01
C ARG A 205 -9.96 4.62 8.17
N VAL A 206 -10.77 3.79 8.81
CA VAL A 206 -11.59 2.78 8.11
C VAL A 206 -13.06 3.08 8.30
N ILE A 207 -13.83 2.92 7.25
CA ILE A 207 -15.28 3.08 7.27
C ILE A 207 -15.89 1.71 7.09
N VAL A 208 -16.79 1.32 7.99
CA VAL A 208 -17.53 0.06 7.95
C VAL A 208 -19.00 0.35 8.14
N GLY A 209 -19.81 0.00 7.15
CA GLY A 209 -21.16 0.49 7.00
C GLY A 209 -21.19 2.02 7.01
N GLU A 210 -21.94 2.57 7.95
CA GLU A 210 -22.09 4.01 8.15
C GLU A 210 -21.19 4.57 9.27
N THR A 211 -20.29 3.75 9.82
CA THR A 211 -19.46 4.11 10.96
C THR A 211 -18.01 4.38 10.56
N ASN A 212 -17.46 5.50 11.04
CA ASN A 212 -16.06 5.84 10.90
C ASN A 212 -15.26 5.29 12.10
N TYR A 213 -14.27 4.45 11.83
CA TYR A 213 -13.35 3.88 12.82
C TYR A 213 -12.01 4.59 12.74
N GLU A 214 -11.74 5.38 13.76
CA GLU A 214 -10.48 6.11 13.90
C GLU A 214 -9.37 5.17 14.38
N MET A 215 -8.24 5.18 13.68
CA MET A 215 -7.08 4.35 14.01
C MET A 215 -6.05 5.16 14.78
N VAL A 216 -5.07 4.46 15.37
CA VAL A 216 -4.00 5.13 16.13
C VAL A 216 -3.27 6.09 15.19
N LYS A 217 -3.01 7.31 15.62
CA LYS A 217 -2.26 8.28 14.82
C LYS A 217 -0.77 7.96 14.82
N GLY A 218 -0.03 8.42 13.81
CA GLY A 218 1.42 8.29 13.75
C GLY A 218 1.89 6.97 13.13
N TYR A 219 2.98 6.43 13.66
CA TYR A 219 3.76 5.33 13.06
C TYR A 219 2.93 4.10 12.64
N SER A 220 1.99 3.69 13.47
CA SER A 220 1.19 2.48 13.25
C SER A 220 -0.10 2.71 12.46
N ASN A 221 -0.44 3.97 12.13
CA ASN A 221 -1.74 4.35 11.59
C ASN A 221 -2.09 3.61 10.28
N LEU A 222 -1.17 3.66 9.32
CA LEU A 222 -1.36 3.01 8.01
C LEU A 222 -1.59 1.51 8.19
N PHE A 223 -0.70 0.84 8.93
CA PHE A 223 -0.76 -0.60 9.11
C PHE A 223 -2.05 -1.03 9.84
N HIS A 224 -2.45 -0.31 10.89
CA HIS A 224 -3.69 -0.61 11.61
C HIS A 224 -4.91 -0.39 10.71
N SER A 225 -4.91 0.62 9.85
CA SER A 225 -6.00 0.87 8.90
C SER A 225 -6.13 -0.27 7.89
N ILE A 226 -5.01 -0.75 7.34
CA ILE A 226 -5.00 -1.91 6.43
C ILE A 226 -5.45 -3.18 7.16
N LEU A 227 -4.92 -3.45 8.36
CA LEU A 227 -5.31 -4.62 9.14
C LEU A 227 -6.80 -4.62 9.50
N PHE A 228 -7.34 -3.46 9.88
CA PHE A 228 -8.74 -3.35 10.27
C PHE A 228 -9.65 -3.55 9.06
N PHE A 229 -9.27 -3.00 7.91
CA PHE A 229 -9.94 -3.29 6.64
C PHE A 229 -9.92 -4.79 6.31
N LEU A 230 -8.76 -5.45 6.36
CA LEU A 230 -8.63 -6.89 6.09
C LEU A 230 -9.44 -7.75 7.06
N TYR A 231 -9.48 -7.36 8.35
CA TYR A 231 -10.31 -8.03 9.34
C TYR A 231 -11.79 -8.01 8.94
N HIS A 232 -12.30 -6.86 8.52
CA HIS A 232 -13.69 -6.73 8.08
C HIS A 232 -13.96 -7.48 6.77
N VAL A 233 -13.05 -7.48 5.79
CA VAL A 233 -13.17 -8.34 4.60
C VAL A 233 -13.28 -9.82 5.00
N ASN A 234 -12.44 -10.28 5.92
CA ASN A 234 -12.48 -11.67 6.36
C ASN A 234 -13.77 -12.03 7.10
N LYS A 235 -14.25 -11.13 7.97
CA LYS A 235 -15.41 -11.41 8.85
C LYS A 235 -16.76 -11.18 8.19
N GLN A 236 -16.90 -10.13 7.39
CA GLN A 236 -18.18 -9.72 6.80
C GLN A 236 -18.36 -10.28 5.40
N GLU A 237 -17.28 -10.36 4.62
CA GLU A 237 -17.33 -10.78 3.22
C GLU A 237 -16.75 -12.19 3.00
N HIS A 238 -16.61 -12.98 4.08
CA HIS A 238 -16.04 -14.35 4.02
C HIS A 238 -14.68 -14.41 3.32
N GLY A 239 -13.87 -13.36 3.46
CA GLY A 239 -12.56 -13.25 2.82
C GLY A 239 -12.61 -12.83 1.35
N MET A 240 -13.77 -12.46 0.81
CA MET A 240 -13.94 -11.99 -0.55
C MET A 240 -13.85 -10.46 -0.62
N LEU A 241 -13.06 -9.94 -1.55
CA LEU A 241 -13.09 -8.53 -1.92
C LEU A 241 -13.60 -8.42 -3.35
N GLY A 242 -14.84 -7.97 -3.49
CA GLY A 242 -15.59 -8.11 -4.74
C GLY A 242 -15.76 -9.58 -5.09
N ARG A 243 -15.13 -10.02 -6.19
CA ARG A 243 -15.22 -11.41 -6.69
C ARG A 243 -13.95 -12.23 -6.46
N VAL A 244 -12.97 -11.70 -5.74
CA VAL A 244 -11.67 -12.35 -5.54
C VAL A 244 -11.48 -12.70 -4.07
N ASN A 245 -11.05 -13.93 -3.79
CA ASN A 245 -10.75 -14.38 -2.44
C ASN A 245 -9.36 -13.88 -2.01
N LEU A 246 -9.26 -13.27 -0.83
CA LEU A 246 -8.01 -12.77 -0.27
C LEU A 246 -7.21 -13.87 0.48
N GLY A 247 -7.79 -15.05 0.68
CA GLY A 247 -7.14 -16.22 1.29
C GLY A 247 -6.24 -16.99 0.31
N ARG A 248 -5.87 -18.22 0.69
CA ARG A 248 -4.90 -19.05 -0.05
C ARG A 248 -5.28 -19.34 -1.50
N ALA A 249 -6.58 -19.34 -1.81
CA ALA A 249 -7.09 -19.62 -3.15
C ALA A 249 -7.00 -18.41 -4.11
N GLY A 250 -6.64 -17.22 -3.61
CA GLY A 250 -6.46 -16.02 -4.43
C GLY A 250 -5.22 -15.22 -4.02
N VAL A 251 -5.41 -14.02 -3.47
CA VAL A 251 -4.30 -13.08 -3.18
C VAL A 251 -3.35 -13.58 -2.08
N ASN A 252 -3.78 -14.54 -1.27
CA ASN A 252 -3.01 -15.14 -0.18
C ASN A 252 -2.46 -14.10 0.82
N MET A 253 -3.36 -13.27 1.33
CA MET A 253 -3.07 -12.23 2.34
C MET A 253 -3.83 -12.43 3.65
N LEU A 254 -4.89 -13.25 3.71
CA LEU A 254 -5.64 -13.44 4.96
C LEU A 254 -4.85 -14.11 6.09
N TRP A 255 -3.77 -14.83 5.77
CA TRP A 255 -2.85 -15.36 6.79
C TRP A 255 -2.22 -14.26 7.65
N ILE A 256 -2.19 -13.01 7.17
CA ILE A 256 -1.69 -11.85 7.92
C ILE A 256 -2.42 -11.72 9.26
N ILE A 257 -3.72 -11.97 9.26
CA ILE A 257 -4.62 -11.85 10.42
C ILE A 257 -5.02 -13.21 11.00
N GLU A 258 -4.39 -14.31 10.56
CA GLU A 258 -4.58 -15.62 11.18
C GLU A 258 -3.73 -15.72 12.45
N HIS A 259 -4.33 -16.24 13.53
CA HIS A 259 -3.54 -16.68 14.68
C HIS A 259 -2.85 -17.99 14.35
N LYS A 260 -1.51 -18.02 14.44
CA LYS A 260 -0.83 -19.30 14.64
C LYS A 260 -1.19 -19.79 16.04
N ILE A 261 -2.09 -20.75 16.14
CA ILE A 261 -2.16 -21.59 17.33
C ILE A 261 -0.84 -22.38 17.32
N ILE A 262 0.07 -22.04 18.23
CA ILE A 262 1.18 -22.93 18.55
C ILE A 262 0.52 -24.11 19.28
N LEU A 263 0.27 -25.20 18.55
CA LEU A 263 -0.04 -26.51 19.12
C LEU A 263 1.26 -27.14 19.61
#